data_AF-A0A3A6G0R2-F1
#
_entry.id   AF-A0A3A6G0R2-F1
#
_cell.length_a   1.000
_cell.length_b   1.000
_cell.length_c   1.000
_cell.angle_alpha   90.00
_cell.angle_beta   90.00
_cell.angle_gamma   90.00
#
_symmetry.space_group_name_H-M   'P 1'
#
loop_
_entity.id
_entity.type
_entity.pdbx_description
1 polymer ?
#
loop_
_entity_poly.entity_id
_entity_poly.type
_entity_poly.pdbx_seq_one_letter_code
_entity_poly.pdbx_strand_id
1 'polypeptide(L)' 'MHKDITERLQQLNPALAHKARKVLDINKSERHIRGGLATREKYLHQQEHREK' A
#
# COMPACT_ATOMS: atom_id res chain seq x y z
N MET A 1 -12.46 6.36 16.42
CA MET A 1 -12.65 7.44 15.42
C MET A 1 -11.80 7.14 14.19
N HIS A 2 -12.29 6.33 13.27
CA HIS A 2 -11.99 6.40 11.83
C HIS A 2 -13.21 5.76 11.16
N LYS A 3 -14.13 6.55 10.62
CA LYS A 3 -15.01 6.03 9.56
C LYS A 3 -14.09 5.82 8.38
N ASP A 4 -13.83 4.57 8.04
CA ASP A 4 -12.88 4.20 7.00
C ASP A 4 -13.22 4.94 5.71
N ILE A 5 -12.21 5.43 4.97
CA ILE A 5 -12.44 6.15 3.71
C ILE A 5 -13.30 5.29 2.77
N THR A 6 -13.14 3.97 2.83
CA THR A 6 -13.98 2.99 2.15
C THR A 6 -15.45 3.02 2.57
N GLU A 7 -15.76 3.18 3.86
CA GLU A 7 -17.14 3.27 4.34
C GLU A 7 -17.81 4.57 3.91
N ARG A 8 -17.09 5.69 4.05
CA ARG A 8 -17.60 7.00 3.63
C ARG A 8 -17.75 7.10 2.13
N LEU A 9 -16.80 6.54 1.36
CA LEU A 9 -16.86 6.53 -0.10
C LEU A 9 -18.01 5.65 -0.60
N GLN A 10 -18.28 4.52 0.07
CA GLN A 10 -19.43 3.68 -0.26
C GLN A 10 -20.76 4.43 -0.07
N GLN A 11 -20.88 5.25 0.97
CA GLN A 11 -22.09 6.05 1.24
C GLN A 11 -22.26 7.23 0.26
N LEU A 12 -21.16 7.89 -0.13
CA LEU A 12 -21.20 9.07 -1.00
C LEU A 12 -21.25 8.70 -2.49
N ASN A 13 -20.50 7.68 -2.90
CA ASN A 13 -20.39 7.27 -4.30
C ASN A 13 -20.09 5.76 -4.41
N PRO A 14 -21.13 4.90 -4.40
CA PRO A 14 -20.98 3.45 -4.51
C PRO A 14 -20.23 2.99 -5.76
N ALA A 15 -20.43 3.68 -6.90
CA ALA A 15 -19.78 3.34 -8.16
C ALA A 15 -18.27 3.55 -8.09
N LEU A 16 -17.82 4.66 -7.49
CA LEU A 16 -16.40 4.93 -7.27
C LEU A 16 -15.80 3.99 -6.22
N ALA A 17 -16.54 3.69 -5.16
CA ALA A 17 -16.12 2.73 -4.15
C ALA A 17 -15.84 1.33 -4.73
N HIS A 18 -16.68 0.86 -5.65
CA HIS A 18 -16.46 -0.42 -6.33
C HIS A 18 -15.20 -0.41 -7.20
N LYS A 19 -14.90 0.72 -7.88
CA LYS A 19 -13.64 0.87 -8.63
C LYS A 19 -12.42 0.89 -7.70
N ALA A 20 -12.52 1.61 -6.58
CA ALA A 20 -11.45 1.70 -5.59
C ALA A 20 -11.16 0.34 -4.93
N ARG A 21 -12.19 -0.49 -4.70
CA ARG A 21 -12.03 -1.85 -4.16
C ARG A 21 -11.07 -2.69 -5.01
N LYS A 22 -11.23 -2.69 -6.33
CA LYS A 22 -10.35 -3.44 -7.25
C LYS A 22 -8.88 -3.04 -7.08
N VAL A 23 -8.61 -1.73 -6.97
CA VAL A 23 -7.25 -1.21 -6.75
C VAL A 23 -6.72 -1.60 -5.38
N LEU A 24 -7.55 -1.54 -4.33
CA LEU A 24 -7.16 -1.94 -2.98
C LEU A 24 -6.81 -3.43 -2.89
N ASP A 25 -7.53 -4.28 -3.60
CA ASP A 25 -7.30 -5.73 -3.62
C ASP A 25 -5.93 -6.05 -4.23
N ILE A 26 -5.60 -5.42 -5.38
CA ILE A 26 -4.28 -5.53 -6.02
C ILE A 26 -3.18 -5.00 -5.09
N ASN A 27 -3.40 -3.83 -4.48
CA ASN A 27 -2.43 -3.23 -3.56
C ASN A 27 -2.15 -4.13 -2.35
N LYS A 28 -3.16 -4.89 -1.90
CA LYS A 28 -3.06 -5.83 -0.77
C LYS A 28 -2.30 -7.08 -1.18
N SER A 29 -2.56 -7.65 -2.36
CA SER A 29 -1.82 -8.82 -2.86
C SER A 29 -0.34 -8.50 -3.09
N GLU A 30 -0.04 -7.32 -3.62
CA GLU A 30 1.34 -6.90 -3.92
C GLU A 30 2.11 -6.38 -2.70
N ARG A 31 1.42 -6.13 -1.57
CA ARG A 31 2.02 -5.55 -0.36
C ARG A 31 3.23 -6.35 0.13
N HIS A 32 3.16 -7.68 0.10
CA HIS A 32 4.25 -8.52 0.59
C HIS A 32 5.49 -8.46 -0.31
N ILE A 33 5.29 -8.36 -1.62
CA ILE A 33 6.37 -8.18 -2.60
C ILE A 33 7.07 -6.86 -2.35
N ARG A 34 6.29 -5.78 -2.23
CA ARG A 34 6.83 -4.44 -1.89
C ARG A 34 7.55 -4.43 -0.53
N GLY A 35 7.03 -5.17 0.45
CA GLY A 35 7.67 -5.32 1.77
C GLY A 35 9.05 -5.98 1.66
N GLY A 36 9.18 -7.06 0.89
CA GLY A 36 10.46 -7.72 0.65
C GLY A 36 11.47 -6.81 -0.06
N LEU A 37 11.04 -6.08 -1.07
CA LEU A 37 11.86 -5.08 -1.77
C LEU A 37 12.33 -3.98 -0.80
N ALA A 38 11.43 -3.42 0.01
CA ALA A 38 11.79 -2.39 0.99
C ALA A 38 12.83 -2.88 2.01
N THR A 39 12.74 -4.13 2.47
CA THR A 39 13.75 -4.72 3.35
C THR A 39 15.10 -4.84 2.63
N ARG A 40 15.11 -5.35 1.40
CA ARG A 40 16.35 -5.46 0.59
C ARG A 40 17.01 -4.09 0.39
N GLU A 41 16.25 -3.10 -0.07
CA GLU A 41 16.74 -1.74 -0.29
C GLU A 41 17.30 -1.10 0.99
N LYS A 42 16.63 -1.30 2.14
CA LYS A 42 17.14 -0.83 3.44
C LYS A 42 18.55 -1.34 3.73
N TYR A 43 18.82 -2.63 3.50
CA TYR A 43 20.13 -3.20 3.79
C TYR A 43 21.19 -2.79 2.75
N LEU A 44 20.82 -2.67 1.48
CA LEU A 44 21.72 -2.15 0.44
C LEU A 44 22.16 -0.71 0.75
N HIS A 45 21.20 0.18 1.05
CA HIS A 45 21.52 1.55 1.45
C HIS A 45 22.39 1.60 2.72
N GLN A 46 22.15 0.72 3.70
CA GLN A 46 22.99 0.64 4.91
C GLN A 46 24.42 0.16 4.62
N GLN A 47 24.63 -0.67 3.60
CA GLN A 47 25.96 -1.09 3.16
C GLN A 47 26.68 0.06 2.44
N GLU A 48 26.03 0.69 1.46
CA GLU A 48 26.58 1.84 0.74
C GLU A 48 26.97 3.00 1.67
N HIS A 49 26.18 3.23 2.73
CA HIS A 49 26.47 4.29 3.71
C HIS A 49 27.60 3.94 4.68
N ARG A 50 27.98 2.66 4.78
CA ARG A 50 29.08 2.16 5.62
C ARG A 50 30.42 2.14 4.86
N GLU A 51 30.35 2.00 3.54
CA GLU A 51 31.52 1.95 2.64
C GLU A 51 32.01 3.35 2.22
N LYS A 52 31.22 4.40 2.49
CA LYS A 52 31.62 5.81 2.38
C LYS A 52 32.20 6.34 3.69
#